data_AF-A0A969WWP4-F1
#
_entry.id   AF-A0A969WWP4-F1
#
_cell.length_a   1.000
_cell.length_b   1.000
_cell.length_c   1.000
_cell.angle_alpha   90.00
_cell.angle_beta   90.00
_cell.angle_gamma   90.00
#
_symmetry.space_group_name_H-M   'P 1'
#
loop_
_entity.id
_entity.type
_entity.pdbx_description
1 polymer ?
#
loop_
_entity_poly.entity_id
_entity_poly.type
_entity_poly.pdbx_seq_one_letter_code
_entity_poly.pdbx_strand_id
1 'polypeptide(L)'
;YTTEAYLRDFEWVFAVNTMAHVYAARAFVPRMVEQDKDCHIISTLSVSAFFSFATNQPYAASKFAALSILETLEAQMREQGTKVWFHGLAPGFVATNFGDAEQNRSPRYALDEEGIAFKQTPAQSKANYIS
;
A
#
# COMPACT_ATOMS: atom_id res chain seq x y z
N TYR A 1 19.65 12.79 -5.54
CA TYR A 1 18.53 12.65 -4.58
C TYR A 1 17.53 11.56 -4.99
N THR A 2 17.56 11.10 -6.24
CA THR A 2 16.82 9.93 -6.73
C THR A 2 17.71 9.17 -7.72
N THR A 3 17.96 7.89 -7.49
CA THR A 3 18.68 6.99 -8.42
C THR A 3 17.68 6.21 -9.27
N GLU A 4 18.13 5.50 -10.30
CA GLU A 4 17.26 4.56 -11.04
C GLU A 4 16.66 3.52 -10.10
N ALA A 5 17.46 2.95 -9.19
CA ALA A 5 16.96 2.05 -8.15
C ALA A 5 15.85 2.68 -7.28
N TYR A 6 16.00 3.95 -6.92
CA TYR A 6 14.98 4.69 -6.18
C TYR A 6 13.68 4.86 -6.98
N LEU A 7 13.77 5.12 -8.28
CA LEU A 7 12.59 5.17 -9.17
C LEU A 7 11.93 3.80 -9.27
N ARG A 8 12.71 2.72 -9.38
CA ARG A 8 12.20 1.33 -9.38
C ARG A 8 11.49 0.97 -8.09
N ASP A 9 11.99 1.43 -6.94
CA ASP A 9 11.30 1.27 -5.65
C ASP A 9 9.93 1.95 -5.65
N PHE A 10 9.84 3.18 -6.16
CA PHE A 10 8.55 3.87 -6.30
C PHE A 10 7.59 3.13 -7.22
N GLU A 11 8.06 2.72 -8.40
CA GLU A 11 7.24 2.00 -9.37
C GLU A 11 6.67 0.70 -8.78
N TRP A 12 7.52 -0.10 -8.14
CA TRP A 12 7.11 -1.36 -7.54
C TRP A 12 6.13 -1.15 -6.39
N VAL A 13 6.48 -0.25 -5.45
CA VAL A 13 5.67 -0.02 -4.25
C VAL A 13 4.31 0.55 -4.62
N PHE A 14 4.21 1.45 -5.60
CA PHE A 14 2.91 1.95 -6.07
C PHE A 14 2.12 0.91 -6.85
N ALA A 15 2.79 0.11 -7.69
CA ALA A 15 2.12 -0.95 -8.44
C ALA A 15 1.45 -1.98 -7.51
N VAL A 16 2.05 -2.25 -6.35
CA VAL A 16 1.46 -3.15 -5.35
C VAL A 16 0.51 -2.39 -4.42
N ASN A 17 1.02 -1.43 -3.64
CA ASN A 17 0.27 -0.85 -2.53
C ASN A 17 -0.83 0.11 -2.97
N THR A 18 -0.71 0.74 -4.13
CA THR A 18 -1.69 1.71 -4.61
C THR A 18 -2.62 1.06 -5.62
N MET A 19 -2.06 0.51 -6.71
CA MET A 19 -2.87 0.01 -7.82
C MET A 19 -3.70 -1.23 -7.46
N ALA A 20 -3.32 -2.02 -6.45
CA ALA A 20 -4.15 -3.14 -5.99
C ALA A 20 -5.58 -2.69 -5.62
N HIS A 21 -5.75 -1.50 -5.03
CA HIS A 21 -7.05 -0.96 -4.65
C HIS A 21 -7.90 -0.60 -5.89
N VAL A 22 -7.27 0.00 -6.90
CA VAL A 22 -7.92 0.33 -8.18
C VAL A 22 -8.34 -0.94 -8.91
N TYR A 23 -7.47 -1.95 -8.94
CA TYR A 23 -7.77 -3.24 -9.57
C TYR A 23 -8.87 -4.00 -8.83
N ALA A 24 -8.84 -4.01 -7.50
CA ALA A 24 -9.90 -4.61 -6.69
C ALA A 24 -11.24 -3.92 -6.93
N ALA A 25 -11.27 -2.58 -6.91
CA ALA A 25 -12.48 -1.82 -7.20
C ALA A 25 -13.04 -2.18 -8.59
N ARG A 26 -12.20 -2.15 -9.63
CA ARG A 26 -12.61 -2.54 -10.99
C ARG A 26 -13.14 -3.96 -11.08
N ALA A 27 -12.54 -4.91 -10.35
CA ALA A 27 -12.88 -6.33 -10.45
C ALA A 27 -14.15 -6.70 -9.67
N PHE A 28 -14.37 -6.10 -8.50
CA PHE A 28 -15.40 -6.54 -7.55
C PHE A 28 -16.60 -5.60 -7.48
N VAL A 29 -16.39 -4.28 -7.53
CA VAL A 29 -17.45 -3.29 -7.26
C VAL A 29 -18.64 -3.42 -8.21
N PRO A 30 -18.48 -3.56 -9.54
CA PRO A 30 -19.65 -3.65 -10.43
C PRO A 30 -20.61 -4.79 -10.04
N ARG A 31 -20.07 -5.97 -9.74
CA ARG A 31 -20.88 -7.13 -9.33
C ARG A 31 -21.47 -6.95 -7.93
N MET A 32 -20.74 -6.33 -7.00
CA MET A 32 -21.27 -6.05 -5.66
C MET A 32 -22.44 -5.08 -5.71
N VAL A 33 -22.38 -4.07 -6.58
CA VAL A 33 -23.49 -3.13 -6.81
C VAL A 33 -24.68 -3.86 -7.45
N GLU A 34 -24.46 -4.66 -8.49
CA GLU A 34 -25.52 -5.45 -9.15
C GLU A 34 -26.25 -6.41 -8.20
N GLN A 35 -25.54 -6.95 -7.20
CA GLN A 35 -26.12 -7.86 -6.23
C GLN A 35 -27.13 -7.18 -5.29
N ASP A 36 -27.08 -5.85 -5.13
CA ASP A 36 -27.90 -5.05 -4.22
C ASP A 36 -27.97 -5.62 -2.78
N LYS A 37 -26.82 -6.11 -2.30
CA LYS A 37 -26.64 -6.68 -0.96
C LYS A 37 -25.59 -5.89 -0.20
N ASP A 38 -25.67 -5.98 1.11
CA ASP A 38 -24.65 -5.43 2.00
C ASP A 38 -23.30 -6.10 1.74
N CYS A 39 -22.34 -5.33 1.24
CA CYS A 39 -21.04 -5.80 0.75
C CYS A 39 -19.92 -4.94 1.33
N HIS A 40 -18.83 -5.58 1.78
CA HIS A 40 -17.72 -4.88 2.43
C HIS A 40 -16.39 -5.19 1.74
N ILE A 41 -15.63 -4.14 1.44
CA ILE A 41 -14.24 -4.21 1.01
C ILE A 41 -13.37 -3.67 2.14
N ILE A 42 -12.45 -4.50 2.64
CA ILE A 42 -11.50 -4.11 3.69
C ILE A 42 -10.11 -4.00 3.06
N SER A 43 -9.53 -2.81 3.14
CA SER A 43 -8.21 -2.49 2.60
C SER A 43 -7.17 -2.40 3.71
N THR A 44 -6.04 -3.08 3.53
CA THR A 44 -4.91 -3.00 4.47
C THR A 44 -4.05 -1.79 4.15
N LEU A 45 -4.24 -0.73 4.93
CA LEU A 45 -3.45 0.49 4.90
C LEU A 45 -2.22 0.33 5.82
N SER A 46 -1.93 1.34 6.63
CA SER A 46 -0.88 1.40 7.65
C SER A 46 -1.05 2.70 8.43
N VAL A 47 -0.47 2.82 9.62
CA VAL A 47 -0.23 4.14 10.24
C VAL A 47 0.53 5.09 9.30
N SER A 48 1.31 4.55 8.35
CA SER A 48 1.97 5.35 7.31
C SER A 48 1.03 5.94 6.25
N ALA A 49 -0.28 5.65 6.31
CA ALA A 49 -1.28 6.40 5.56
C ALA A 49 -1.59 7.78 6.16
N PHE A 50 -1.14 8.02 7.41
CA PHE A 50 -1.38 9.26 8.16
C PHE A 50 -0.10 9.97 8.56
N PHE A 51 1.03 9.25 8.64
CA PHE A 51 2.32 9.79 9.07
C PHE A 51 3.46 9.29 8.18
N SER A 52 4.45 10.15 7.93
CA SER A 52 5.64 9.80 7.16
C SER A 52 6.86 9.67 8.07
N PHE A 53 7.71 8.69 7.79
CA PHE A 53 9.00 8.51 8.47
C PHE A 53 10.13 8.78 7.48
N ALA A 54 11.30 9.21 7.98
CA ALA A 54 12.44 9.55 7.13
C ALA A 54 12.91 8.38 6.24
N THR A 55 12.58 7.14 6.62
CA THR A 55 13.10 5.92 6.01
C THR A 55 12.06 5.10 5.22
N ASN A 56 10.89 5.66 4.91
CA ASN A 56 9.83 4.88 4.26
C ASN A 56 9.12 5.64 3.12
N GLN A 57 9.79 6.59 2.47
CA GLN A 57 9.14 7.53 1.54
C GLN A 57 8.28 6.87 0.44
N PRO A 58 8.73 5.86 -0.34
CA PRO A 58 7.88 5.20 -1.33
C PRO A 58 6.65 4.53 -0.68
N TYR A 59 6.88 3.89 0.48
CA TYR A 59 5.85 3.18 1.22
C TYR A 59 4.80 4.13 1.80
N ALA A 60 5.20 5.18 2.53
CA ALA A 60 4.30 6.20 3.05
C ALA A 60 3.51 6.85 1.92
N ALA A 61 4.17 7.32 0.86
CA ALA A 61 3.48 7.91 -0.29
C ALA A 61 2.42 6.99 -0.88
N SER A 62 2.73 5.69 -1.04
CA SER A 62 1.76 4.71 -1.54
C SER A 62 0.57 4.49 -0.59
N LYS A 63 0.78 4.57 0.74
CA LYS A 63 -0.27 4.36 1.74
C LYS A 63 -1.18 5.58 1.89
N PHE A 64 -0.65 6.79 1.75
CA PHE A 64 -1.47 8.00 1.61
C PHE A 64 -2.35 7.93 0.34
N ALA A 65 -1.77 7.51 -0.78
CA ALA A 65 -2.53 7.32 -2.02
C ALA A 65 -3.64 6.26 -1.86
N ALA A 66 -3.33 5.13 -1.22
CA ALA A 66 -4.30 4.08 -0.94
C ALA A 66 -5.47 4.57 -0.06
N LEU A 67 -5.18 5.37 0.98
CA LEU A 67 -6.22 5.98 1.82
C LEU A 67 -7.13 6.91 0.99
N SER A 68 -6.55 7.79 0.18
CA SER A 68 -7.33 8.71 -0.66
C SER A 68 -8.21 7.98 -1.68
N ILE A 69 -7.71 6.90 -2.30
CA ILE A 69 -8.50 6.04 -3.18
C ILE A 69 -9.69 5.45 -2.43
N LEU A 70 -9.45 4.91 -1.24
CA LEU A 70 -10.48 4.28 -0.43
C LEU A 70 -11.59 5.26 -0.01
N GLU A 71 -11.22 6.44 0.49
CA GLU A 71 -12.17 7.49 0.90
C GLU A 71 -12.99 7.99 -0.28
N THR A 72 -12.36 8.13 -1.45
CA THR A 72 -13.06 8.56 -2.67
C THR A 72 -14.05 7.50 -3.15
N LEU A 73 -13.66 6.22 -3.14
CA LEU A 73 -14.55 5.11 -3.51
C LEU A 73 -15.74 5.00 -2.55
N GLU A 74 -15.50 5.13 -1.25
CA GLU A 74 -16.58 5.16 -0.25
C GLU A 74 -17.56 6.30 -0.54
N ALA A 75 -17.06 7.52 -0.75
CA ALA A 75 -17.90 8.68 -1.05
C ALA A 75 -18.76 8.46 -2.32
N GLN A 76 -18.16 7.89 -3.37
CA GLN A 76 -18.89 7.55 -4.61
C GLN A 76 -19.99 6.52 -4.37
N MET A 77 -19.72 5.47 -3.59
CA MET A 77 -20.73 4.46 -3.25
C MET A 77 -21.89 5.03 -2.44
N ARG A 78 -21.62 6.01 -1.57
CA ARG A 78 -22.65 6.75 -0.83
C ARG A 78 -23.50 7.63 -1.71
N GLU A 79 -22.86 8.40 -2.59
CA GLU A 79 -23.57 9.29 -3.52
C GLU A 79 -24.51 8.50 -4.43
N GLN A 80 -24.10 7.30 -4.85
CA GLN A 80 -24.91 6.39 -5.68
C GLN A 80 -25.95 5.60 -4.88
N GLY A 81 -25.98 5.71 -3.55
CA GLY A 81 -26.94 5.00 -2.69
C GLY A 81 -26.76 3.47 -2.70
N THR A 82 -25.55 2.99 -2.99
CA THR A 82 -25.26 1.54 -3.03
C THR A 82 -25.13 0.96 -1.62
N LYS A 83 -25.14 -0.38 -1.51
CA LYS A 83 -24.88 -1.11 -0.26
C LYS A 83 -23.44 -1.65 -0.18
N VAL A 84 -22.52 -1.02 -0.92
CA VAL A 84 -21.10 -1.39 -0.92
C VAL A 84 -20.33 -0.42 -0.03
N TRP A 85 -19.56 -0.97 0.91
CA TRP A 85 -18.82 -0.21 1.92
C TRP A 85 -17.33 -0.49 1.83
N PHE A 86 -16.54 0.55 2.00
CA PHE A 86 -15.08 0.50 2.02
C PHE A 86 -14.55 0.82 3.42
N HIS A 87 -13.67 -0.05 3.92
CA HIS A 87 -13.10 0.03 5.27
C HIS A 87 -11.57 -0.01 5.21
N GLY A 88 -10.91 0.81 6.01
CA GLY A 88 -9.46 0.86 6.11
C GLY A 88 -8.96 0.27 7.41
N LEU A 89 -8.14 -0.78 7.34
CA LEU A 89 -7.37 -1.27 8.48
C LEU A 89 -5.98 -0.60 8.45
N ALA A 90 -5.60 0.11 9.52
CA ALA A 90 -4.33 0.83 9.59
C ALA A 90 -3.42 0.36 10.74
N PRO A 91 -2.72 -0.77 10.59
CA PRO A 91 -1.84 -1.29 11.64
C PRO A 91 -0.61 -0.41 11.84
N GLY A 92 -0.13 -0.40 13.09
CA GLY A 92 1.24 -0.01 13.44
C GLY A 92 2.24 -1.14 13.13
N PHE A 93 3.31 -1.22 13.90
CA PHE A 93 4.25 -2.34 13.80
C PHE A 93 3.59 -3.64 14.29
N VAL A 94 3.67 -4.70 13.49
CA VAL A 94 3.15 -6.04 13.79
C VAL A 94 4.25 -7.04 13.43
N ALA A 95 4.45 -8.06 14.26
CA ALA A 95 5.44 -9.11 14.03
C ALA A 95 5.00 -10.03 12.87
N THR A 96 5.39 -9.66 11.65
CA THR A 96 5.15 -10.40 10.40
C THR A 96 6.43 -10.42 9.56
N ASN A 97 6.39 -11.10 8.42
CA ASN A 97 7.47 -11.08 7.42
C ASN A 97 7.48 -9.81 6.55
N PHE A 98 6.86 -8.70 6.98
CA PHE A 98 6.83 -7.46 6.21
C PHE A 98 8.24 -6.92 5.89
N GLY A 99 9.21 -7.12 6.79
CA GLY A 99 10.61 -6.72 6.58
C GLY A 99 11.30 -7.46 5.42
N ASP A 100 10.77 -8.62 5.02
CA ASP A 100 11.32 -9.47 3.97
C ASP A 100 10.68 -9.23 2.59
N ALA A 101 9.93 -8.14 2.43
CA ALA A 101 9.12 -7.86 1.24
C ALA A 101 9.91 -7.91 -0.08
N GLU A 102 11.20 -7.57 -0.06
CA GLU A 102 12.10 -7.62 -1.23
C GLU A 102 12.16 -9.00 -1.89
N GLN A 103 11.97 -10.09 -1.13
CA GLN A 103 11.93 -11.45 -1.68
C GLN A 103 10.75 -11.67 -2.64
N ASN A 104 9.72 -10.81 -2.56
CA ASN A 104 8.53 -10.85 -3.42
C ASN A 104 8.60 -9.84 -4.58
N ARG A 105 9.72 -9.15 -4.78
CA ARG A 105 9.88 -8.20 -5.87
C ARG A 105 9.81 -8.93 -7.21
N SER A 106 8.88 -8.51 -8.05
CA SER A 106 8.79 -9.04 -9.42
C SER A 106 10.05 -8.66 -10.20
N PRO A 107 10.59 -9.55 -11.07
CA PRO A 107 11.71 -9.23 -11.96
C PRO A 107 11.49 -7.97 -12.81
N ARG A 108 10.23 -7.60 -13.08
CA ARG A 108 9.87 -6.36 -13.77
C ARG A 108 10.41 -5.09 -13.08
N TYR A 109 10.57 -5.13 -11.76
CA TYR A 109 11.06 -4.01 -10.96
C TYR A 109 12.44 -4.29 -10.35
N ALA A 110 13.19 -5.24 -10.92
CA ALA A 110 14.53 -5.57 -10.47
C ALA A 110 15.42 -4.32 -10.44
N LEU A 111 16.25 -4.26 -9.40
CA LEU A 111 17.30 -3.26 -9.29
C LEU A 111 18.49 -3.70 -10.16
N ASP A 112 19.19 -2.76 -10.76
CA ASP A 112 20.47 -3.01 -11.43
C ASP A 112 21.56 -3.36 -10.40
N GLU A 113 22.70 -3.92 -10.84
CA GLU A 113 23.80 -4.37 -9.96
C GLU A 113 24.39 -3.24 -9.09
N GLU A 114 24.18 -1.97 -9.48
CA GLU A 114 24.62 -0.77 -8.76
C GLU A 114 23.50 -0.14 -7.89
N GLY A 115 22.29 -0.70 -7.96
CA GLY A 115 21.08 -0.16 -7.36
C GLY A 115 20.96 -0.48 -5.88
N ILE A 116 21.44 0.43 -5.03
CA ILE A 116 21.14 0.37 -3.59
C ILE A 116 19.64 0.65 -3.41
N ALA A 117 18.84 -0.39 -3.13
CA ALA A 117 17.47 -0.26 -2.63
C ALA A 117 17.43 0.78 -1.50
N PHE A 118 16.34 1.53 -1.33
CA PHE A 118 16.23 2.50 -0.25
C PHE A 118 16.62 1.84 1.10
N LYS A 119 17.85 2.10 1.56
CA LYS A 119 18.40 1.42 2.74
C LYS A 119 17.64 1.93 3.95
N GLN A 120 17.02 0.99 4.65
CA GLN A 120 16.75 1.20 6.06
C GLN A 120 18.07 1.60 6.74
N THR A 121 18.09 2.75 7.42
CA THR A 121 19.33 3.23 8.05
C THR A 121 19.75 2.26 9.16
N PRO A 122 21.04 2.22 9.56
CA PRO A 122 21.54 1.29 10.58
C PRO A 122 20.75 1.30 11.91
N ALA A 123 20.05 2.39 12.21
CA ALA A 123 19.14 2.50 13.35
C ALA A 123 17.98 1.47 13.33
N GLN A 124 17.56 1.03 12.13
CA GLN A 124 16.46 0.07 11.96
C GLN A 124 16.89 -1.39 12.15
N SER A 125 18.19 -1.71 12.01
CA SER A 125 18.71 -3.05 12.37
C SER A 125 18.62 -3.32 13.88
N LYS A 126 18.63 -2.28 14.71
CA LYS A 126 18.56 -2.39 16.17
C LYS A 126 17.13 -2.44 16.73
N ALA A 127 16.12 -2.03 15.95
CA ALA A 127 14.73 -2.13 16.37
C ALA A 127 14.21 -3.58 16.37
N ASN A 128 14.92 -4.50 15.70
CA ASN A 128 14.65 -5.95 15.71
C ASN A 128 15.24 -6.68 16.93
N TYR A 129 15.78 -5.96 17.92
CA TYR A 129 16.43 -6.53 19.13
C TYR A 129 15.75 -6.14 20.46
N ILE A 130 14.48 -5.72 20.44
CA ILE A 130 13.70 -5.60 21.68
C ILE A 130 12.71 -6.75 21.72
N SER A 131 13.25 -7.92 22.06
CA SER A 131 12.57 -9.01 22.78
C SER A 131 13.01 -8.96 24.24
#